data_AF-A0A094GI23-F1
#
_entry.id   AF-A0A094GI23-F1
#
_cell.length_a   1.000
_cell.length_b   1.000
_cell.length_c   1.000
_cell.angle_alpha   90.00
_cell.angle_beta   90.00
_cell.angle_gamma   90.00
#
_symmetry.space_group_name_H-M   'P 1'
#
loop_
_entity.id
_entity.type
_entity.pdbx_description
1 polymer ?
#
loop_
_entity_poly.entity_id
_entity_poly.type
_entity_poly.pdbx_seq_one_letter_code
_entity_poly.pdbx_strand_id
1 'polypeptide(L)'
;MGSSSAQLFKPEEIGMGLVLNSPDHVTLFMHDEEIISNFQSQVDLANKHVQMLEEKLKVSSDECEDLRFRLYECENTALNERQGRTTFQRHFYVEQSRHSECQQSNHLLKAQHVHVKAEVDAACAFNAELRREINQHEEIIKTLASKISEYQGEALNLTPHWLGNREDSPTLGAAHDQESATMSPKRCAAEVAADDVKAECDFCAPTGYGSKSEEMESKMHKTRPSTSADPTQWDKPARPAAIDIEVGRRGGSTIALDATAQAMQRAKKDPPKNLTERIEQLTRENGGLRLQLAYHQKIRGAICQLRDDAQFAVDKMGNALVRFTAEEDKAAQDLQEAMEAAPHT
;
A
#
# COMPACT_ATOMS: atom_id res chain seq x y z
N MET A 1 1.48 54.60 45.59
CA MET A 1 0.95 55.98 45.53
C MET A 1 0.71 56.45 46.95
N GLY A 2 1.67 57.16 47.53
CA GLY A 2 1.52 57.84 48.83
C GLY A 2 1.69 59.34 48.58
N SER A 3 0.61 60.11 48.67
CA SER A 3 0.65 61.56 48.53
C SER A 3 1.10 62.19 49.84
N SER A 4 2.33 62.71 49.84
CA SER A 4 2.85 63.60 50.89
C SER A 4 2.25 64.99 50.69
N SER A 5 1.38 65.43 51.59
CA SER A 5 0.85 66.79 51.64
C SER A 5 1.90 67.72 52.22
N ALA A 6 2.54 68.51 51.36
CA ALA A 6 3.40 69.62 51.79
C ALA A 6 2.53 70.74 52.38
N GLN A 7 2.78 71.06 53.65
CA GLN A 7 2.13 72.15 54.37
C GLN A 7 2.55 73.50 53.79
N LEU A 8 1.54 74.23 53.33
CA LEU A 8 1.61 75.61 52.83
C LEU A 8 1.86 76.55 54.02
N PHE A 9 3.10 77.03 54.17
CA PHE A 9 3.42 78.09 55.12
C PHE A 9 2.72 79.40 54.71
N LYS A 10 2.01 80.03 55.65
CA LYS A 10 1.46 81.39 55.49
C LYS A 10 2.57 82.41 55.71
N PRO A 11 2.82 83.36 54.80
CA PRO A 11 3.73 84.46 55.06
C PRO A 11 3.02 85.52 55.91
N GLU A 12 3.59 85.84 57.07
CA GLU A 12 3.25 87.03 57.85
C GLU A 12 3.64 88.31 57.09
N GLU A 13 2.74 89.27 57.15
CA GLU A 13 2.78 90.58 56.51
C GLU A 13 3.97 91.42 57.00
N ILE A 14 5.06 91.45 56.23
CA ILE A 14 6.07 92.52 56.34
C ILE A 14 5.70 93.60 55.33
N GLY A 15 4.97 94.60 55.81
CA GLY A 15 4.63 95.82 55.09
C GLY A 15 5.87 96.66 54.77
N MET A 16 6.44 96.45 53.59
CA MET A 16 7.18 97.47 52.85
C MET A 16 6.68 97.44 51.41
N GLY A 17 5.60 98.19 51.17
CA GLY A 17 5.11 98.45 49.82
C GLY A 17 6.11 99.33 49.08
N LEU A 18 7.11 98.70 48.45
CA LEU A 18 7.91 99.32 47.41
C LEU A 18 6.98 99.59 46.23
N VAL A 19 6.43 100.80 46.19
CA VAL A 19 5.59 101.28 45.09
C VAL A 19 6.53 101.59 43.92
N LEU A 20 6.76 100.57 43.08
CA LEU A 20 7.54 100.65 41.84
C LEU A 20 6.70 101.31 40.74
N ASN A 21 6.44 102.61 40.88
CA ASN A 21 5.68 103.41 39.89
C ASN A 21 6.59 104.06 38.83
N SER A 22 7.83 103.59 38.67
CA SER A 22 8.69 104.10 37.59
C SER A 22 8.27 103.44 36.26
N PRO A 23 8.09 104.21 35.17
CA PRO A 23 7.74 103.69 33.84
C PRO A 23 8.67 102.56 33.35
N ASP A 24 9.93 102.55 33.80
CA ASP A 24 10.93 101.54 33.45
C ASP A 24 10.66 100.16 34.06
N HIS A 25 9.94 100.08 35.18
CA HIS A 25 9.56 98.78 35.76
C HIS A 25 8.43 98.13 34.96
N VAL A 26 7.49 98.92 34.44
CA VAL A 26 6.38 98.41 33.61
C VAL A 26 6.91 97.83 32.30
N THR A 27 7.89 98.47 31.67
CA THR A 27 8.51 97.96 30.43
C THR A 27 9.27 96.65 30.65
N LEU A 28 9.93 96.47 31.81
CA LEU A 28 10.58 95.21 32.17
C LEU A 28 9.54 94.07 32.32
N PHE A 29 8.43 94.31 33.01
CA PHE A 29 7.36 93.30 33.15
C PHE A 29 6.72 92.93 31.81
N MET A 30 6.49 93.90 30.92
CA MET A 30 5.96 93.62 29.58
C MET A 30 6.93 92.78 28.73
N HIS A 31 8.24 93.03 28.84
CA HIS A 31 9.25 92.24 28.15
C HIS A 31 9.33 90.81 28.70
N ASP A 32 9.22 90.63 30.02
CA ASP A 32 9.17 89.30 30.63
C ASP A 32 7.91 88.53 30.22
N GLU A 33 6.75 89.19 30.09
CA GLU A 33 5.53 88.57 29.59
C GLU A 33 5.68 88.11 28.12
N GLU A 34 6.32 88.91 27.26
CA GLU A 34 6.63 88.51 25.88
C GLU A 34 7.59 87.32 25.84
N ILE A 35 8.64 87.32 26.67
CA ILE A 35 9.58 86.21 26.78
C ILE A 35 8.85 84.92 27.23
N ILE A 36 8.04 85.01 28.28
CA ILE A 36 7.28 83.86 28.80
C ILE A 36 6.32 83.33 27.72
N SER A 37 5.61 84.22 27.02
CA SER A 37 4.70 83.85 25.93
C SER A 37 5.42 83.16 24.77
N ASN A 38 6.60 83.66 24.39
CA ASN A 38 7.45 83.06 23.37
C ASN A 38 7.96 81.67 23.79
N PHE A 39 8.43 81.52 25.03
CA PHE A 39 8.84 80.22 25.56
C PHE A 39 7.66 79.24 25.62
N GLN A 40 6.49 79.68 26.08
CA GLN A 40 5.29 78.85 26.12
C GLN A 40 4.91 78.38 24.71
N SER A 41 4.96 79.26 23.72
CA SER A 41 4.71 78.92 22.31
C SER A 41 5.70 77.90 21.75
N GLN A 42 6.99 78.02 22.12
CA GLN A 42 8.01 77.03 21.74
C GLN A 42 7.79 75.67 22.41
N VAL A 43 7.41 75.65 23.69
CA VAL A 43 7.07 74.43 24.42
C VAL A 43 5.85 73.75 23.79
N ASP A 44 4.81 74.50 23.44
CA ASP A 44 3.61 73.97 22.79
C ASP A 44 3.93 73.38 21.40
N LEU A 45 4.80 74.05 20.63
CA LEU A 45 5.28 73.53 19.35
C LEU A 45 6.10 72.23 19.53
N ALA A 46 6.99 72.19 20.52
CA ALA A 46 7.76 71.00 20.83
C ALA A 46 6.87 69.83 21.25
N ASN A 47 5.86 70.08 22.10
CA ASN A 47 4.89 69.07 22.52
C ASN A 47 4.09 68.51 21.33
N LYS A 48 3.66 69.37 20.39
CA LYS A 48 3.01 68.93 19.15
C LYS A 48 3.91 68.04 18.30
N HIS A 49 5.21 68.36 18.19
CA HIS A 49 6.16 67.51 17.49
C HIS A 49 6.37 66.16 18.18
N VAL A 50 6.48 66.14 19.52
CA VAL A 50 6.58 64.90 20.29
C VAL A 50 5.36 64.02 20.04
N GLN A 51 4.14 64.57 20.14
CA GLN A 51 2.92 63.82 19.87
C GLN A 51 2.88 63.25 18.44
N MET A 52 3.27 64.03 17.44
CA MET A 52 3.35 63.55 16.05
C MET A 52 4.35 62.39 15.89
N LEU A 53 5.50 62.46 16.56
CA LEU A 53 6.50 61.39 16.53
C LEU A 53 6.03 60.14 17.26
N GLU A 54 5.35 60.29 18.39
CA GLU A 54 4.73 59.17 19.12
C GLU A 54 3.67 58.46 18.28
N GLU A 55 2.82 59.20 17.57
CA GLU A 55 1.83 58.62 16.66
C GLU A 55 2.49 57.89 15.49
N LYS A 56 3.53 58.48 14.87
CA LYS A 56 4.30 57.81 13.80
C LYS A 56 5.00 56.55 14.30
N LEU A 57 5.58 56.59 15.50
CA LEU A 57 6.23 55.43 16.11
C LEU A 57 5.22 54.32 16.38
N LYS A 58 4.02 54.68 16.87
CA LYS A 58 2.93 53.73 17.10
C LYS A 58 2.49 53.05 15.80
N VAL A 59 2.20 53.83 14.76
CA VAL A 59 1.81 53.29 13.43
C VAL A 59 2.91 52.37 12.89
N SER A 60 4.18 52.80 12.96
CA SER A 60 5.32 51.97 12.52
C SER A 60 5.47 50.69 13.34
N SER A 61 5.19 50.72 14.65
CA SER A 61 5.20 49.55 15.52
C SER A 61 4.10 48.56 15.14
N ASP A 62 2.88 49.05 14.87
CA ASP A 62 1.74 48.23 14.47
C ASP A 62 2.00 47.57 13.09
N GLU A 63 2.58 48.31 12.14
CA GLU A 63 3.00 47.78 10.84
C GLU A 63 4.09 46.71 10.97
N CYS A 64 5.02 46.87 11.92
CA CYS A 64 6.08 45.90 12.19
C CYS A 64 5.52 44.58 12.74
N GLU A 65 4.56 44.64 13.68
CA GLU A 65 3.90 43.45 14.21
C GLU A 65 3.03 42.74 13.16
N ASP A 66 2.33 43.49 12.30
CA ASP A 66 1.59 42.92 11.17
C ASP A 66 2.52 42.22 10.16
N LEU A 67 3.65 42.83 9.82
CA LEU A 67 4.67 42.20 8.97
C LEU A 67 5.24 40.93 9.59
N ARG A 68 5.50 40.94 10.90
CA ARG A 68 6.00 39.78 11.64
C ARG A 68 4.97 38.64 11.64
N PHE A 69 3.69 38.94 11.83
CA PHE A 69 2.61 37.96 11.74
C PHE A 69 2.53 37.34 10.33
N ARG A 70 2.55 38.17 9.29
CA ARG A 70 2.56 37.70 7.89
C ARG A 70 3.78 36.84 7.56
N LEU A 71 4.96 37.16 8.10
CA LEU A 71 6.17 36.37 7.90
C LEU A 71 6.06 34.99 8.56
N TYR A 72 5.49 34.92 9.76
CA TYR A 72 5.21 33.67 10.46
C TYR A 72 4.23 32.78 9.68
N GLU A 73 3.13 33.35 9.15
CA GLU A 73 2.18 32.59 8.31
C GLU A 73 2.82 32.08 7.02
N CYS A 74 3.67 32.90 6.39
CA CYS A 74 4.44 32.49 5.21
C CYS A 74 5.37 31.31 5.52
N GLU A 75 6.10 31.37 6.65
CA GLU A 75 7.01 30.29 7.07
C GLU A 75 6.25 29.00 7.35
N ASN A 76 5.13 29.07 8.08
CA ASN A 76 4.28 27.92 8.37
C ASN A 76 3.72 27.29 7.09
N THR A 77 3.29 28.11 6.13
CA THR A 77 2.83 27.65 4.82
C THR A 77 3.95 26.93 4.06
N ALA A 78 5.16 27.48 4.05
CA ALA A 78 6.32 26.87 3.40
C ALA A 78 6.73 25.54 4.05
N LEU A 79 6.64 25.42 5.39
CA LEU A 79 6.90 24.18 6.11
C LEU A 79 5.87 23.09 5.77
N ASN A 80 4.59 23.45 5.77
CA ASN A 80 3.51 22.54 5.38
C ASN A 80 3.66 22.06 3.93
N GLU A 81 4.05 22.95 3.01
CA GLU A 81 4.33 22.59 1.62
C GLU A 81 5.49 21.60 1.51
N ARG A 82 6.61 21.85 2.22
CA ARG A 82 7.77 20.94 2.25
C ARG A 82 7.38 19.57 2.80
N GLN A 83 6.66 19.53 3.92
CA GLN A 83 6.19 18.29 4.52
C GLN A 83 5.24 17.52 3.59
N GLY A 84 4.33 18.24 2.92
CA GLY A 84 3.42 17.69 1.92
C GLY A 84 4.19 17.05 0.75
N ARG A 85 5.21 17.73 0.22
CA ARG A 85 6.08 17.20 -0.85
C ARG A 85 6.83 15.95 -0.42
N THR A 86 7.44 15.94 0.76
CA THR A 86 8.16 14.75 1.26
C THR A 86 7.21 13.57 1.47
N THR A 87 6.02 13.82 1.99
CA THR A 87 4.99 12.78 2.18
C THR A 87 4.52 12.22 0.84
N PHE A 88 4.26 13.08 -0.13
CA PHE A 88 3.88 12.68 -1.48
C PHE A 88 4.99 11.85 -2.15
N GLN A 89 6.25 12.27 -2.06
CA GLN A 89 7.39 11.52 -2.60
C GLN A 89 7.51 10.12 -1.99
N ARG A 90 7.33 9.98 -0.67
CA ARG A 90 7.33 8.68 0.01
C ARG A 90 6.19 7.78 -0.49
N HIS A 91 4.98 8.32 -0.60
CA HIS A 91 3.84 7.55 -1.12
C HIS A 91 4.04 7.13 -2.58
N PHE A 92 4.53 8.04 -3.42
CA PHE A 92 4.82 7.74 -4.82
C PHE A 92 5.81 6.59 -4.95
N TYR A 93 6.86 6.61 -4.14
CA TYR A 93 7.88 5.57 -4.11
C TYR A 93 7.33 4.20 -3.68
N VAL A 94 6.52 4.15 -2.62
CA VAL A 94 5.87 2.92 -2.17
C VAL A 94 4.97 2.34 -3.27
N GLU A 95 4.20 3.18 -3.96
CA GLU A 95 3.36 2.72 -5.06
C GLU A 95 4.17 2.24 -6.27
N GLN A 96 5.31 2.87 -6.56
CA GLN A 96 6.21 2.39 -7.60
C GLN A 96 6.78 0.99 -7.26
N SER A 97 7.16 0.74 -6.00
CA SER A 97 7.59 -0.59 -5.53
C SER A 97 6.50 -1.63 -5.72
N ARG A 98 5.28 -1.33 -5.24
CA ARG A 98 4.12 -2.22 -5.36
C ARG A 98 3.78 -2.53 -6.82
N HIS A 99 3.86 -1.54 -7.69
CA HIS A 99 3.63 -1.75 -9.11
C HIS A 99 4.68 -2.70 -9.71
N SER A 100 5.95 -2.54 -9.34
CA SER A 100 7.03 -3.44 -9.77
C SER A 100 6.83 -4.88 -9.28
N GLU A 101 6.46 -5.06 -8.01
CA GLU A 101 6.16 -6.38 -7.43
C GLU A 101 4.97 -7.04 -8.13
N CYS A 102 3.91 -6.27 -8.41
CA CYS A 102 2.75 -6.74 -9.16
C CYS A 102 3.11 -7.17 -10.58
N GLN A 103 3.99 -6.42 -11.27
CA GLN A 103 4.47 -6.80 -12.60
C GLN A 103 5.26 -8.12 -12.55
N GLN A 104 6.16 -8.29 -11.58
CA GLN A 104 6.93 -9.52 -11.41
C GLN A 104 6.02 -10.72 -11.14
N SER A 105 5.04 -10.57 -10.25
CA SER A 105 4.03 -11.59 -9.97
C SER A 105 3.22 -11.95 -11.23
N ASN A 106 2.82 -10.95 -12.02
CA ASN A 106 2.11 -11.17 -13.29
C ASN A 106 2.95 -11.96 -14.29
N HIS A 107 4.24 -11.66 -14.40
CA HIS A 107 5.17 -12.41 -15.25
C HIS A 107 5.31 -13.87 -14.81
N LEU A 108 5.43 -14.11 -13.49
CA LEU A 108 5.49 -15.47 -12.94
C LEU A 108 4.19 -16.25 -13.23
N LEU A 109 3.03 -15.63 -12.99
CA LEU A 109 1.74 -16.26 -13.24
C LEU A 109 1.55 -16.60 -14.74
N LYS A 110 1.99 -15.72 -15.64
CA LYS A 110 1.98 -15.99 -17.09
C LYS A 110 2.87 -17.18 -17.44
N ALA A 111 4.06 -17.28 -16.85
CA ALA A 111 4.96 -18.41 -17.07
C ALA A 111 4.33 -19.73 -16.58
N GLN A 112 3.74 -19.71 -15.38
CA GLN A 112 3.01 -20.86 -14.82
C GLN A 112 1.82 -21.27 -15.70
N HIS A 113 1.05 -20.30 -16.21
CA HIS A 113 -0.07 -20.59 -17.11
C HIS A 113 0.39 -21.28 -18.39
N VAL A 114 1.50 -20.85 -18.99
CA VAL A 114 2.09 -21.51 -20.18
C VAL A 114 2.50 -22.95 -19.86
N HIS A 115 3.10 -23.19 -18.69
CA HIS A 115 3.49 -24.53 -18.25
C HIS A 115 2.27 -25.46 -18.08
N VAL A 116 1.29 -25.05 -17.29
CA VAL A 116 0.07 -25.83 -17.04
C VAL A 116 -0.67 -26.10 -18.34
N LYS A 117 -0.71 -25.13 -19.26
CA LYS A 117 -1.29 -25.33 -20.58
C LYS A 117 -0.58 -26.44 -21.35
N ALA A 118 0.74 -26.46 -21.36
CA ALA A 118 1.52 -27.51 -22.03
C ALA A 118 1.26 -28.90 -21.40
N GLU A 119 1.13 -28.99 -20.08
CA GLU A 119 0.78 -30.24 -19.39
C GLU A 119 -0.63 -30.73 -19.76
N VAL A 120 -1.61 -29.82 -19.81
CA VAL A 120 -2.97 -30.15 -20.26
C VAL A 120 -2.98 -30.61 -21.71
N ASP A 121 -2.24 -29.95 -22.60
CA ASP A 121 -2.13 -30.35 -24.01
C ASP A 121 -1.49 -31.74 -24.14
N ALA A 122 -0.45 -32.03 -23.34
CA ALA A 122 0.19 -33.35 -23.28
C ALA A 122 -0.77 -34.44 -22.75
N ALA A 123 -1.52 -34.15 -21.69
CA ALA A 123 -2.52 -35.07 -21.14
C ALA A 123 -3.66 -35.35 -22.13
N CYS A 124 -4.11 -34.34 -22.88
CA CYS A 124 -5.08 -34.49 -23.96
C CYS A 124 -4.55 -35.40 -25.07
N ALA A 125 -3.29 -35.21 -25.49
CA ALA A 125 -2.65 -36.06 -26.50
C ALA A 125 -2.53 -37.52 -26.03
N PHE A 126 -2.13 -37.75 -24.77
CA PHE A 126 -2.07 -39.07 -24.18
C PHE A 126 -3.45 -39.74 -24.08
N ASN A 127 -4.50 -39.00 -23.70
CA ASN A 127 -5.87 -39.52 -23.68
C ASN A 127 -6.34 -39.95 -25.08
N ALA A 128 -5.98 -39.17 -26.12
CA ALA A 128 -6.29 -39.52 -27.50
C ALA A 128 -5.58 -40.81 -27.96
N GLU A 129 -4.34 -41.04 -27.51
CA GLU A 129 -3.59 -42.29 -27.72
C GLU A 129 -4.32 -43.48 -27.10
N LEU A 130 -4.67 -43.39 -25.80
CA LEU A 130 -5.39 -44.43 -25.09
C LEU A 130 -6.73 -44.78 -25.74
N ARG A 131 -7.48 -43.77 -26.19
CA ARG A 131 -8.74 -44.00 -26.93
C ARG A 131 -8.52 -44.80 -28.22
N ARG A 132 -7.41 -44.54 -28.93
CA ARG A 132 -7.08 -45.27 -30.15
C ARG A 132 -6.72 -46.72 -29.84
N GLU A 133 -5.96 -46.95 -28.78
CA GLU A 133 -5.59 -48.29 -28.31
C GLU A 133 -6.83 -49.09 -27.88
N ILE A 134 -7.76 -48.48 -27.13
CA ILE A 134 -9.05 -49.08 -26.77
C ILE A 134 -9.82 -49.50 -28.03
N ASN A 135 -9.94 -48.61 -29.01
CA ASN A 135 -10.63 -48.92 -30.26
C ASN A 135 -9.94 -50.08 -31.03
N GLN A 136 -8.61 -50.12 -31.04
CA GLN A 136 -7.86 -51.21 -31.65
C GLN A 136 -8.12 -52.55 -30.95
N HIS A 137 -8.12 -52.57 -29.62
CA HIS A 137 -8.46 -53.76 -28.85
C HIS A 137 -9.90 -54.22 -29.10
N GLU A 138 -10.84 -53.29 -29.20
CA GLU A 138 -12.23 -53.60 -29.53
C GLU A 138 -12.36 -54.32 -30.90
N GLU A 139 -11.63 -53.86 -31.92
CA GLU A 139 -11.62 -54.50 -33.25
C GLU A 139 -10.98 -55.90 -33.23
N ILE A 140 -9.92 -56.10 -32.45
CA ILE A 140 -9.33 -57.44 -32.24
C ILE A 140 -10.34 -58.37 -31.59
N ILE A 141 -11.04 -57.91 -30.54
CA ILE A 141 -12.07 -58.69 -29.85
C ILE A 141 -13.20 -59.07 -30.80
N LYS A 142 -13.71 -58.13 -31.61
CA LYS A 142 -14.72 -58.41 -32.65
C LYS A 142 -14.25 -59.46 -33.65
N THR A 143 -13.00 -59.36 -34.10
CA THR A 143 -12.40 -60.34 -35.03
C THR A 143 -12.31 -61.73 -34.41
N LEU A 144 -11.86 -61.84 -33.16
CA LEU A 144 -11.80 -63.11 -32.44
C LEU A 144 -13.19 -63.70 -32.20
N ALA A 145 -14.17 -62.89 -31.81
CA ALA A 145 -15.55 -63.32 -31.63
C ALA A 145 -16.16 -63.86 -32.93
N SER A 146 -15.87 -63.22 -34.08
CA SER A 146 -16.27 -63.71 -35.40
C SER A 146 -15.67 -65.08 -35.71
N LYS A 147 -14.36 -65.28 -35.47
CA LYS A 147 -13.69 -66.58 -35.68
C LYS A 147 -14.23 -67.67 -34.76
N ILE A 148 -14.51 -67.36 -33.50
CA ILE A 148 -15.12 -68.32 -32.57
C ILE A 148 -16.50 -68.75 -33.09
N SER A 149 -17.30 -67.81 -33.59
CA SER A 149 -18.63 -68.09 -34.16
C SER A 149 -18.53 -68.98 -35.41
N GLU A 150 -17.53 -68.73 -36.26
CA GLU A 150 -17.21 -69.57 -37.42
C GLU A 150 -16.86 -71.00 -37.01
N TYR A 151 -15.91 -71.18 -36.08
CA TYR A 151 -15.53 -72.49 -35.56
C TYR A 151 -16.68 -73.23 -34.87
N GLN A 152 -17.55 -72.52 -34.15
CA GLN A 152 -18.75 -73.11 -33.56
C GLN A 152 -19.72 -73.61 -34.64
N GLY A 153 -19.89 -72.86 -35.73
CA GLY A 153 -20.68 -73.29 -36.89
C GLY A 153 -20.09 -74.53 -37.57
N GLU A 154 -18.77 -74.56 -37.79
CA GLU A 154 -18.07 -75.72 -38.33
C GLU A 154 -18.18 -76.95 -37.43
N ALA A 155 -18.04 -76.78 -36.11
CA ALA A 155 -18.17 -77.85 -35.13
C ALA A 155 -19.59 -78.45 -35.10
N LEU A 156 -20.64 -77.65 -35.27
CA LEU A 156 -22.01 -78.15 -35.38
C LEU A 156 -22.22 -78.98 -36.65
N ASN A 157 -21.56 -78.60 -37.76
CA ASN A 157 -21.57 -79.38 -39.00
C ASN A 157 -20.81 -80.71 -38.88
N LEU A 158 -19.99 -80.90 -37.84
CA LEU A 158 -19.19 -82.11 -37.59
C LEU A 158 -19.92 -83.22 -36.79
N THR A 159 -21.25 -83.19 -36.62
CA THR A 159 -22.01 -84.14 -35.76
C THR A 159 -22.70 -85.29 -36.53
N PRO A 160 -22.76 -86.56 -36.05
CA PRO A 160 -21.80 -87.35 -35.27
C PRO A 160 -21.50 -88.70 -35.97
N HIS A 161 -20.42 -88.82 -36.74
CA HIS A 161 -20.02 -90.15 -37.25
C HIS A 161 -19.22 -90.99 -36.22
N TRP A 162 -18.93 -90.41 -35.04
CA TRP A 162 -18.11 -91.01 -33.97
C TRP A 162 -18.88 -91.43 -32.69
N LEU A 163 -20.21 -91.24 -32.63
CA LEU A 163 -21.06 -91.88 -31.60
C LEU A 163 -21.47 -93.30 -32.03
N GLY A 164 -20.49 -94.07 -32.48
CA GLY A 164 -20.63 -95.51 -32.65
C GLY A 164 -20.37 -96.21 -31.32
N ASN A 165 -21.44 -96.73 -30.71
CA ASN A 165 -21.51 -97.81 -29.72
C ASN A 165 -20.21 -98.10 -28.95
N ARG A 166 -20.10 -97.56 -27.75
CA ARG A 166 -19.19 -98.10 -26.74
C ARG A 166 -19.88 -98.11 -25.37
N GLU A 167 -20.78 -99.07 -25.22
CA GLU A 167 -21.01 -99.69 -23.92
C GLU A 167 -19.67 -100.34 -23.49
N ASP A 168 -19.37 -100.30 -22.19
CA ASP A 168 -18.15 -100.79 -21.54
C ASP A 168 -16.95 -99.84 -21.50
N SER A 169 -16.88 -99.01 -20.44
CA SER A 169 -15.67 -98.86 -19.60
C SER A 169 -15.83 -97.83 -18.48
N PRO A 170 -14.99 -97.90 -17.42
CA PRO A 170 -15.46 -98.09 -16.06
C PRO A 170 -15.36 -96.83 -15.20
N THR A 171 -16.06 -96.91 -14.07
CA THR A 171 -15.91 -96.11 -12.87
C THR A 171 -14.43 -96.01 -12.43
N LEU A 172 -13.78 -94.91 -12.79
CA LEU A 172 -12.60 -94.36 -12.12
C LEU A 172 -13.07 -93.00 -11.60
N GLY A 173 -13.26 -92.79 -10.31
CA GLY A 173 -12.26 -92.96 -9.27
C GLY A 173 -12.02 -91.56 -8.73
N ALA A 174 -12.67 -91.26 -7.61
CA ALA A 174 -12.44 -90.04 -6.85
C ALA A 174 -10.96 -89.96 -6.45
N ALA A 175 -10.26 -88.91 -6.87
CA ALA A 175 -8.99 -88.54 -6.26
C ALA A 175 -8.66 -87.06 -6.53
N HIS A 176 -8.49 -86.37 -5.41
CA HIS A 176 -7.53 -85.30 -5.14
C HIS A 176 -7.71 -83.91 -5.76
N ASP A 177 -8.07 -82.98 -4.85
CA ASP A 177 -7.32 -81.77 -4.52
C ASP A 177 -6.18 -81.40 -5.47
N GLN A 178 -6.35 -80.29 -6.19
CA GLN A 178 -5.21 -79.51 -6.63
C GLN A 178 -5.57 -78.03 -6.72
N GLU A 179 -5.09 -77.31 -5.71
CA GLU A 179 -4.74 -75.89 -5.66
C GLU A 179 -5.38 -74.98 -6.72
N SER A 180 -6.41 -74.26 -6.29
CA SER A 180 -6.74 -72.95 -6.84
C SER A 180 -5.59 -71.99 -6.55
N ALA A 181 -4.58 -71.98 -7.42
CA ALA A 181 -3.60 -70.92 -7.50
C ALA A 181 -4.33 -69.65 -7.98
N THR A 182 -4.78 -68.84 -7.03
CA THR A 182 -5.10 -67.43 -7.23
C THR A 182 -3.88 -66.75 -7.85
N MET A 183 -3.92 -66.58 -9.18
CA MET A 183 -3.07 -65.63 -9.89
C MET A 183 -3.49 -64.23 -9.43
N SER A 184 -2.87 -63.78 -8.34
CA SER A 184 -2.86 -62.37 -7.95
C SER A 184 -2.39 -61.54 -9.14
N PRO A 185 -3.10 -60.45 -9.51
CA PRO A 185 -2.60 -59.51 -10.50
C PRO A 185 -1.26 -58.97 -10.00
N LYS A 186 -0.18 -59.28 -10.71
CA LYS A 186 1.11 -58.60 -10.59
C LYS A 186 0.84 -57.13 -10.91
N ARG A 187 0.55 -56.33 -9.88
CA ARG A 187 0.72 -54.88 -9.94
C ARG A 187 2.19 -54.65 -10.24
N CYS A 188 2.49 -54.16 -11.43
CA CYS A 188 3.75 -53.52 -11.73
C CYS A 188 3.87 -52.31 -10.78
N ALA A 189 4.57 -52.51 -9.66
CA ALA A 189 5.15 -51.42 -8.91
C ALA A 189 6.24 -50.83 -9.81
N ALA A 190 5.91 -49.74 -10.49
CA ALA A 190 6.92 -48.81 -10.95
C ALA A 190 7.54 -48.18 -9.70
N GLU A 191 8.74 -48.63 -9.34
CA GLU A 191 9.67 -47.85 -8.51
C GLU A 191 9.90 -46.52 -9.23
N VAL A 192 9.14 -45.50 -8.84
CA VAL A 192 9.57 -44.12 -9.02
C VAL A 192 10.46 -43.83 -7.84
N ALA A 193 11.76 -43.79 -8.10
CA ALA A 193 12.74 -43.20 -7.20
C ALA A 193 12.30 -41.77 -6.88
N ALA A 194 11.72 -41.59 -5.70
CA ALA A 194 11.55 -40.28 -5.11
C ALA A 194 12.93 -39.86 -4.58
N ASP A 195 13.64 -39.08 -5.39
CA ASP A 195 14.78 -38.31 -4.91
C ASP A 195 14.29 -37.40 -3.77
N ASP A 196 14.91 -37.63 -2.63
CA ASP A 196 14.74 -36.99 -1.34
C ASP A 196 15.24 -35.54 -1.43
N VAL A 197 14.47 -34.64 -2.05
CA VAL A 197 14.70 -33.19 -1.99
C VAL A 197 14.03 -32.66 -0.73
N LYS A 198 14.80 -32.70 0.35
CA LYS A 198 14.51 -32.04 1.63
C LYS A 198 14.47 -30.53 1.43
N ALA A 199 13.34 -30.01 0.96
CA ALA A 199 13.03 -28.58 1.03
C ALA A 199 12.46 -28.29 2.42
N GLU A 200 13.29 -27.75 3.31
CA GLU A 200 12.84 -27.01 4.49
C GLU A 200 11.96 -25.84 4.04
N CYS A 201 10.66 -26.06 3.99
CA CYS A 201 9.68 -24.99 4.05
C CYS A 201 9.32 -24.77 5.51
N ASP A 202 9.89 -23.73 6.10
CA ASP A 202 9.43 -23.12 7.35
C ASP A 202 7.98 -22.63 7.16
N PHE A 203 7.04 -23.53 7.43
CA PHE A 203 5.62 -23.26 7.47
C PHE A 203 5.32 -22.47 8.75
N CYS A 204 5.16 -21.15 8.60
CA CYS A 204 4.61 -20.31 9.67
C CYS A 204 3.20 -20.78 10.00
N ALA A 205 3.03 -21.30 11.21
CA ALA A 205 1.75 -21.71 11.77
C ALA A 205 0.73 -20.55 11.74
N PRO A 206 -0.54 -20.80 11.34
CA PRO A 206 -1.61 -19.85 11.56
C PRO A 206 -1.99 -19.88 13.04
N THR A 207 -1.69 -18.81 13.76
CA THR A 207 -2.21 -18.63 15.12
C THR A 207 -3.72 -18.41 15.04
N GLY A 208 -4.45 -19.21 15.82
CA GLY A 208 -5.89 -19.39 15.73
C GLY A 208 -6.71 -18.13 16.00
N TYR A 209 -7.76 -17.96 15.19
CA TYR A 209 -8.87 -17.05 15.46
C TYR A 209 -9.80 -17.69 16.50
N GLY A 210 -9.55 -17.38 17.77
CA GLY A 210 -10.53 -17.56 18.85
C GLY A 210 -11.46 -16.36 18.92
N SER A 211 -12.69 -16.51 18.40
CA SER A 211 -13.76 -15.53 18.63
C SER A 211 -14.29 -15.69 20.05
N LYS A 212 -13.95 -14.76 20.94
CA LYS A 212 -14.74 -14.48 22.14
C LYS A 212 -15.25 -13.05 22.07
N SER A 213 -16.55 -12.93 21.90
CA SER A 213 -17.34 -11.75 22.18
C SER A 213 -17.31 -11.47 23.69
N GLU A 214 -16.50 -10.51 24.13
CA GLU A 214 -16.66 -9.87 25.44
C GLU A 214 -16.60 -8.34 25.28
N GLU A 215 -17.74 -7.76 25.59
CA GLU A 215 -18.04 -6.36 25.78
C GLU A 215 -17.27 -5.85 27.01
N MET A 216 -16.29 -4.95 26.83
CA MET A 216 -15.92 -3.98 27.87
C MET A 216 -14.97 -2.86 27.40
N GLU A 217 -15.46 -1.64 27.62
CA GLU A 217 -14.78 -0.42 28.09
C GLU A 217 -13.35 -0.06 27.62
N SER A 218 -13.31 1.12 26.98
CA SER A 218 -12.18 1.98 26.69
C SER A 218 -11.11 2.06 27.80
N LYS A 219 -9.96 1.41 27.56
CA LYS A 219 -8.66 1.79 28.16
C LYS A 219 -7.58 1.80 27.08
N MET A 220 -7.10 3.00 26.75
CA MET A 220 -5.93 3.24 25.91
C MET A 220 -4.70 2.57 26.52
N HIS A 221 -4.33 1.39 26.02
CA HIS A 221 -3.01 0.83 26.26
C HIS A 221 -2.00 1.45 25.30
N LYS A 222 -1.16 2.32 25.86
CA LYS A 222 0.03 2.90 25.25
C LYS A 222 1.00 1.76 24.91
N THR A 223 1.10 1.41 23.63
CA THR A 223 2.03 0.42 23.11
C THR A 223 3.46 0.86 23.43
N ARG A 224 4.10 0.16 24.36
CA ARG A 224 5.49 0.36 24.74
C ARG A 224 6.37 -0.18 23.62
N PRO A 225 7.31 0.59 23.05
CA PRO A 225 8.25 0.07 22.06
C PRO A 225 9.16 -0.95 22.74
N SER A 226 9.16 -2.19 22.24
CA SER A 226 10.17 -3.19 22.63
C SER A 226 11.55 -2.66 22.27
N THR A 227 12.27 -2.25 23.30
CA THR A 227 13.65 -1.78 23.23
C THR A 227 14.54 -2.96 23.62
N SER A 228 14.90 -3.79 22.65
CA SER A 228 16.09 -4.63 22.73
C SER A 228 16.99 -4.30 21.55
N ALA A 229 17.42 -3.03 21.52
CA ALA A 229 18.49 -2.61 20.62
C ALA A 229 19.81 -2.90 21.33
N ASP A 230 20.51 -3.93 20.85
CA ASP A 230 21.89 -4.21 21.19
C ASP A 230 22.75 -2.99 20.79
N PRO A 231 23.43 -2.31 21.74
CA PRO A 231 24.10 -1.02 21.48
C PRO A 231 25.29 -1.09 20.51
N THR A 232 25.69 -2.29 20.07
CA THR A 232 26.75 -2.53 19.08
C THR A 232 26.26 -2.55 17.62
N GLN A 233 24.96 -2.41 17.34
CA GLN A 233 24.43 -2.50 15.97
C GLN A 233 24.53 -1.18 15.16
N TRP A 234 24.85 -0.05 15.80
CA TRP A 234 24.88 1.27 15.14
C TRP A 234 26.04 1.47 14.15
N ASP A 235 27.05 0.61 14.16
CA ASP A 235 28.24 0.74 13.29
C ASP A 235 28.10 0.10 11.90
N LYS A 236 26.95 -0.52 11.59
CA LYS A 236 26.70 -1.06 10.24
C LYS A 236 25.64 -0.22 9.54
N PRO A 237 25.96 0.45 8.42
CA PRO A 237 24.95 1.13 7.63
C PRO A 237 23.86 0.13 7.23
N ALA A 238 22.60 0.57 7.32
CA ALA A 238 21.46 -0.24 6.92
C ALA A 238 21.67 -0.77 5.50
N ARG A 239 21.34 -2.06 5.30
CA ARG A 239 21.50 -2.70 4.00
C ARG A 239 20.67 -1.91 2.96
N PRO A 240 21.26 -1.50 1.81
CA PRO A 240 20.53 -0.75 0.80
C PRO A 240 19.24 -1.47 0.42
N ALA A 241 18.12 -0.74 0.37
CA ALA A 241 16.85 -1.29 -0.06
C ALA A 241 16.95 -1.71 -1.54
N ALA A 242 16.07 -2.61 -2.00
CA ALA A 242 16.05 -3.07 -3.40
C ALA A 242 16.00 -1.90 -4.40
N ILE A 243 15.41 -0.77 -4.00
CA ILE A 243 15.37 0.43 -4.83
C ILE A 243 16.65 1.26 -4.75
N ASP A 244 17.39 1.30 -3.63
CA ASP A 244 18.72 1.94 -3.59
C ASP A 244 19.68 1.25 -4.58
N ILE A 245 19.50 -0.06 -4.77
CA ILE A 245 20.23 -0.86 -5.77
C ILE A 245 19.81 -0.47 -7.19
N GLU A 246 18.52 -0.30 -7.45
CA GLU A 246 18.00 0.08 -8.78
C GLU A 246 18.35 1.54 -9.14
N VAL A 247 18.29 2.46 -8.18
CA VAL A 247 18.76 3.85 -8.33
C VAL A 247 20.26 3.87 -8.58
N GLY A 248 21.03 3.07 -7.84
CA GLY A 248 22.47 2.88 -8.08
C GLY A 248 22.77 2.33 -9.48
N ARG A 249 21.99 1.34 -9.95
CA ARG A 249 22.09 0.80 -11.33
C ARG A 249 21.81 1.84 -12.40
N ARG A 250 20.93 2.80 -12.13
CA ARG A 250 20.63 3.93 -13.03
C ARG A 250 21.55 5.12 -12.82
N GLY A 251 22.63 4.97 -12.05
CA GLY A 251 23.58 6.05 -11.77
C GLY A 251 22.96 7.24 -11.02
N GLY A 252 21.89 7.00 -10.25
CA GLY A 252 21.13 8.05 -9.56
C GLY A 252 20.06 8.74 -10.41
N SER A 253 19.93 8.41 -11.69
CA SER A 253 18.94 9.00 -12.59
C SER A 253 17.56 8.36 -12.40
N THR A 254 16.56 9.20 -12.14
CA THR A 254 15.14 8.83 -12.23
C THR A 254 14.45 9.83 -13.15
N ILE A 255 13.51 9.35 -13.98
CA ILE A 255 12.83 10.14 -15.02
C ILE A 255 12.19 11.43 -14.45
N ALA A 256 11.75 11.40 -13.19
CA ALA A 256 11.18 12.56 -12.50
C ALA A 256 12.24 13.62 -12.11
N LEU A 257 13.43 13.20 -11.68
CA LEU A 257 14.53 14.10 -11.33
C LEU A 257 15.14 14.74 -12.59
N ASP A 258 15.28 13.99 -13.67
CA ASP A 258 15.89 14.48 -14.92
C ASP A 258 15.01 15.48 -15.67
N ALA A 259 13.69 15.29 -15.65
CA ALA A 259 12.74 16.26 -16.20
C ALA A 259 12.81 17.61 -15.46
N THR A 260 12.96 17.55 -14.13
CA THR A 260 13.09 18.74 -13.27
C THR A 260 14.45 19.42 -13.48
N ALA A 261 15.53 18.64 -13.60
CA ALA A 261 16.87 19.15 -13.88
C ALA A 261 16.96 19.82 -15.25
N GLN A 262 16.37 19.22 -16.31
CA GLN A 262 16.30 19.86 -17.63
C GLN A 262 15.45 21.13 -17.62
N ALA A 263 14.31 21.13 -16.93
CA ALA A 263 13.47 22.33 -16.79
C ALA A 263 14.21 23.46 -16.07
N MET A 264 14.93 23.16 -14.99
CA MET A 264 15.78 24.13 -14.30
C MET A 264 16.95 24.61 -15.17
N GLN A 265 17.59 23.72 -15.94
CA GLN A 265 18.66 24.12 -16.85
C GLN A 265 18.15 25.02 -17.99
N ARG A 266 16.96 24.75 -18.55
CA ARG A 266 16.33 25.65 -19.53
C ARG A 266 16.01 27.00 -18.91
N ALA A 267 15.42 27.02 -17.72
CA ALA A 267 15.12 28.26 -16.99
C ALA A 267 16.39 29.07 -16.65
N LYS A 268 17.55 28.40 -16.50
CA LYS A 268 18.84 29.04 -16.24
C LYS A 268 19.51 29.57 -17.52
N LYS A 269 19.24 28.96 -18.68
CA LYS A 269 19.77 29.40 -19.98
C LYS A 269 19.07 30.64 -20.50
N ASP A 270 17.74 30.71 -20.33
CA ASP A 270 16.92 31.83 -20.80
C ASP A 270 16.14 32.43 -19.62
N PRO A 271 16.77 33.27 -18.78
CA PRO A 271 16.06 33.97 -17.73
C PRO A 271 15.02 34.92 -18.33
N PRO A 272 13.84 35.07 -17.71
CA PRO A 272 12.81 36.00 -18.18
C PRO A 272 13.38 37.42 -18.25
N LYS A 273 13.12 38.15 -19.34
CA LYS A 273 13.71 39.49 -19.54
C LYS A 273 13.08 40.54 -18.62
N ASN A 274 11.85 40.30 -18.17
CA ASN A 274 11.12 41.16 -17.26
C ASN A 274 10.09 40.37 -16.41
N LEU A 275 9.54 41.03 -15.40
CA LEU A 275 8.56 40.43 -14.48
C LEU A 275 7.27 39.97 -15.19
N THR A 276 6.83 40.70 -16.22
CA THR A 276 5.61 40.37 -16.98
C THR A 276 5.74 39.03 -17.70
N GLU A 277 6.85 38.81 -18.42
CA GLU A 277 7.14 37.53 -19.08
C GLU A 277 7.21 36.38 -18.06
N ARG A 278 7.75 36.63 -16.86
CA ARG A 278 7.80 35.63 -15.78
C ARG A 278 6.40 35.27 -15.28
N ILE A 279 5.51 36.24 -15.11
CA ILE A 279 4.12 36.01 -14.69
C ILE A 279 3.38 35.19 -15.74
N GLU A 280 3.53 35.52 -17.04
CA GLU A 280 2.92 34.76 -18.13
C GLU A 280 3.44 33.32 -18.22
N GLN A 281 4.75 33.14 -18.04
CA GLN A 281 5.36 31.81 -17.99
C GLN A 281 4.79 30.98 -16.83
N LEU A 282 4.80 31.53 -15.61
CA LEU A 282 4.27 30.84 -14.43
C LEU A 282 2.78 30.54 -14.56
N THR A 283 2.02 31.41 -15.23
CA THR A 283 0.59 31.19 -15.50
C THR A 283 0.38 30.00 -16.44
N ARG A 284 1.18 29.88 -17.50
CA ARG A 284 1.16 28.72 -18.40
C ARG A 284 1.58 27.43 -17.70
N GLU A 285 2.67 27.47 -16.93
CA GLU A 285 3.15 26.31 -16.17
C GLU A 285 2.11 25.85 -15.14
N ASN A 286 1.50 26.76 -14.38
CA ASN A 286 0.40 26.44 -13.47
C ASN A 286 -0.82 25.85 -14.19
N GLY A 287 -1.15 26.35 -15.38
CA GLY A 287 -2.19 25.77 -16.22
C GLY A 287 -1.90 24.32 -16.58
N GLY A 288 -0.67 24.03 -17.02
CA GLY A 288 -0.22 22.66 -17.31
C GLY A 288 -0.26 21.75 -16.09
N LEU A 289 0.23 22.23 -14.94
CA LEU A 289 0.20 21.48 -13.68
C LEU A 289 -1.22 21.17 -13.22
N ARG A 290 -2.18 22.10 -13.37
CA ARG A 290 -3.60 21.86 -13.07
C ARG A 290 -4.18 20.77 -13.98
N LEU A 291 -3.84 20.78 -15.27
CA LEU A 291 -4.27 19.74 -16.21
C LEU A 291 -3.71 18.36 -15.82
N GLN A 292 -2.43 18.30 -15.49
CA GLN A 292 -1.76 17.07 -15.07
C GLN A 292 -2.35 16.54 -13.74
N LEU A 293 -2.63 17.43 -12.79
CA LEU A 293 -3.29 17.09 -11.53
C LEU A 293 -4.69 16.48 -11.79
N ALA A 294 -5.48 17.11 -12.66
CA ALA A 294 -6.81 16.62 -13.03
C ALA A 294 -6.73 15.24 -13.71
N TYR A 295 -5.74 15.01 -14.57
CA TYR A 295 -5.48 13.70 -15.18
C TYR A 295 -5.18 12.63 -14.13
N HIS A 296 -4.27 12.91 -13.19
CA HIS A 296 -3.94 11.95 -12.13
C HIS A 296 -5.10 11.69 -11.18
N GLN A 297 -5.90 12.72 -10.84
CA GLN A 297 -7.11 12.55 -10.05
C GLN A 297 -8.13 11.65 -10.75
N LYS A 298 -8.33 11.83 -12.07
CA LYS A 298 -9.22 10.99 -12.87
C LYS A 298 -8.76 9.53 -12.88
N ILE A 299 -7.46 9.28 -13.07
CA ILE A 299 -6.91 7.92 -13.06
C ILE A 299 -6.99 7.30 -11.67
N ARG A 300 -6.78 8.08 -10.60
CA ARG A 300 -6.88 7.58 -9.23
C ARG A 300 -8.26 6.97 -8.95
N GLY A 301 -9.33 7.59 -9.44
CA GLY A 301 -10.68 7.02 -9.35
C GLY A 301 -10.80 5.65 -10.02
N ALA A 302 -10.26 5.51 -11.25
CA ALA A 302 -10.25 4.24 -11.96
C ALA A 302 -9.41 3.15 -11.26
N ILE A 303 -8.27 3.53 -10.67
CA ILE A 303 -7.42 2.62 -9.90
C ILE A 303 -8.14 2.15 -8.63
N CYS A 304 -8.82 3.06 -7.92
CA CYS A 304 -9.62 2.67 -6.75
C CYS A 304 -10.74 1.70 -7.13
N GLN A 305 -11.46 1.97 -8.22
CA GLN A 305 -12.51 1.06 -8.70
C GLN A 305 -11.96 -0.33 -9.05
N LEU A 306 -10.86 -0.39 -9.79
CA LEU A 306 -10.22 -1.67 -10.15
C LEU A 306 -9.79 -2.46 -8.91
N ARG A 307 -9.27 -1.78 -7.89
CA ARG A 307 -8.89 -2.41 -6.63
C ARG A 307 -10.11 -2.99 -5.91
N ASP A 308 -11.20 -2.23 -5.85
CA ASP A 308 -12.42 -2.67 -5.17
C ASP A 308 -13.07 -3.85 -5.91
N ASP A 309 -13.06 -3.84 -7.25
CA ASP A 309 -13.53 -4.95 -8.09
C ASP A 309 -12.66 -6.21 -7.89
N ALA A 310 -11.33 -6.05 -7.83
CA ALA A 310 -10.41 -7.14 -7.57
C ALA A 310 -10.60 -7.74 -6.17
N GLN A 311 -10.80 -6.90 -5.16
CA GLN A 311 -11.08 -7.35 -3.80
C GLN A 311 -12.40 -8.14 -3.75
N PHE A 312 -13.46 -7.64 -4.39
CA PHE A 312 -14.73 -8.35 -4.49
C PHE A 312 -14.58 -9.73 -5.15
N ALA A 313 -13.77 -9.84 -6.21
CA ALA A 313 -13.50 -11.11 -6.86
C ALA A 313 -12.74 -12.10 -5.95
N VAL A 314 -11.73 -11.62 -5.22
CA VAL A 314 -10.97 -12.41 -4.23
C VAL A 314 -11.90 -12.91 -3.12
N ASP A 315 -12.74 -12.05 -2.57
CA ASP A 315 -13.68 -12.42 -1.50
C ASP A 315 -14.70 -13.45 -2.00
N LYS A 316 -15.19 -13.30 -3.23
CA LYS A 316 -16.12 -14.24 -3.86
C LYS A 316 -15.47 -15.61 -4.08
N MET A 317 -14.23 -15.65 -4.56
CA MET A 317 -13.47 -16.89 -4.73
C MET A 317 -13.15 -17.55 -3.38
N GLY A 318 -12.74 -16.77 -2.38
CA GLY A 318 -12.49 -17.26 -1.03
C GLY A 318 -13.73 -17.92 -0.42
N ASN A 319 -14.89 -17.26 -0.53
CA ASN A 319 -16.16 -17.81 -0.06
C ASN A 319 -16.59 -19.09 -0.82
N ALA A 320 -16.33 -19.16 -2.12
CA ALA A 320 -16.60 -20.36 -2.91
C ALA A 320 -15.71 -21.54 -2.48
N LEU A 321 -14.43 -21.27 -2.21
CA LEU A 321 -13.48 -22.28 -1.74
C LEU A 321 -13.89 -22.83 -0.37
N VAL A 322 -14.28 -21.96 0.57
CA VAL A 322 -14.76 -22.37 1.90
C VAL A 322 -16.01 -23.26 1.81
N ARG A 323 -16.92 -22.97 0.88
CA ARG A 323 -18.10 -23.83 0.64
C ARG A 323 -17.71 -25.17 0.04
N PHE A 324 -16.80 -25.17 -0.93
CA PHE A 324 -16.32 -26.39 -1.56
C PHE A 324 -15.65 -27.32 -0.55
N THR A 325 -14.76 -26.80 0.31
CA THR A 325 -14.12 -27.62 1.36
C THR A 325 -15.13 -28.16 2.36
N ALA A 326 -16.17 -27.39 2.71
CA ALA A 326 -17.23 -27.88 3.60
C ALA A 326 -18.08 -29.00 2.95
N GLU A 327 -18.30 -28.95 1.63
CA GLU A 327 -18.98 -30.02 0.89
C GLU A 327 -18.09 -31.27 0.76
N GLU A 328 -16.79 -31.09 0.56
CA GLU A 328 -15.79 -32.17 0.55
C GLU A 328 -15.72 -32.90 1.90
N ASP A 329 -15.63 -32.15 3.00
CA ASP A 329 -15.63 -32.69 4.36
C ASP A 329 -16.92 -33.47 4.66
N LYS A 330 -18.07 -32.93 4.24
CA LYS A 330 -19.37 -33.59 4.39
C LYS A 330 -19.44 -34.89 3.58
N ALA A 331 -18.98 -34.87 2.33
CA ALA A 331 -18.97 -36.08 1.49
C ALA A 331 -18.04 -37.17 2.05
N ALA A 332 -16.90 -36.77 2.64
CA ALA A 332 -16.00 -37.69 3.32
C ALA A 332 -16.67 -38.31 4.57
N GLN A 333 -17.39 -37.51 5.34
CA GLN A 333 -18.16 -38.00 6.49
C GLN A 333 -19.28 -38.95 6.07
N ASP A 334 -20.08 -38.59 5.07
CA ASP A 334 -21.17 -39.42 4.53
C ASP A 334 -20.63 -40.79 4.03
N LEU A 335 -19.45 -40.80 3.40
CA LEU A 335 -18.78 -42.02 2.96
C LEU A 335 -18.34 -42.89 4.14
N GLN A 336 -17.77 -42.28 5.19
CA GLN A 336 -17.35 -43.00 6.39
C GLN A 336 -18.56 -43.63 7.11
N GLU A 337 -19.65 -42.89 7.27
CA GLU A 337 -20.90 -43.40 7.85
C GLU A 337 -21.48 -44.57 7.03
N ALA A 338 -21.45 -44.48 5.70
CA ALA A 338 -21.89 -45.56 4.82
C ALA A 338 -21.01 -46.82 4.95
N MET A 339 -19.70 -46.67 5.15
CA MET A 339 -18.78 -47.78 5.39
C MET A 339 -19.03 -48.46 6.75
N GLU A 340 -19.34 -47.69 7.79
CA GLU A 340 -19.65 -48.23 9.12
C GLU A 340 -21.03 -48.91 9.18
N ALA A 341 -21.99 -48.46 8.38
CA ALA A 341 -23.33 -49.05 8.31
C ALA A 341 -23.41 -50.36 7.50
N ALA A 342 -22.39 -50.68 6.72
CA ALA A 342 -22.36 -51.90 5.91
C ALA A 342 -22.26 -53.14 6.81
N PRO A 343 -23.21 -54.09 6.73
CA PRO A 343 -23.19 -55.28 7.59
C PRO A 343 -21.93 -56.10 7.33
N HIS A 344 -21.19 -56.40 8.39
CA HIS A 344 -20.06 -57.33 8.35
C HIS A 344 -20.58 -58.74 8.03
N THR A 345 -20.64 -59.06 6.75
CA THR A 345 -21.03 -60.37 6.21
C THR A 345 -19.88 -61.36 6.22
#